data_AF-A0A552WS95-F1
#
_entry.id   AF-A0A552WS95-F1
#
_cell.length_a   1.000
_cell.length_b   1.000
_cell.length_c   1.000
_cell.angle_alpha   90.00
_cell.angle_beta   90.00
_cell.angle_gamma   90.00
#
_symmetry.space_group_name_H-M   'P 1'
#
loop_
_entity.id
_entity.type
_entity.pdbx_description
1 polymer ?
#
loop_
_entity_poly.entity_id
_entity_poly.type
_entity_poly.pdbx_seq_one_letter_code
_entity_poly.pdbx_strand_id
1 'polypeptide(L)'
;MSAVRQGASAERVPTGRAVRRWSRHRAGRRSEGGLGDLLSDVYTAVLSVTMAVAIAVSVAARLGADLAETPPVSGGGLVLAPQWLAILVGLAALAGLAGLAARLGPVAVPEHQAQWWLAMPVDRRSLLRPAAVRWPLLAVLPGAVVAVAVTLVLAPAADAGTLTAAVALGGAVAPSTVLAMALTESSRARHRRARLAADICLALVPIIGGAVALGSLPAPTVPARLVVPAVGAVVVAAGLAVLADRRLARLRGPLMKERGAVGGEALGAVLSLDTRALGRALAASAEPAARRRSARLAWLARAPRRWR
;
A
#
# COMPACT_ATOMS: atom_id res chain seq x y z
N MET A 1 27.88 -3.96 -59.98
CA MET A 1 27.24 -2.71 -59.53
C MET A 1 25.73 -2.92 -59.41
N SER A 2 25.24 -3.31 -58.24
CA SER A 2 23.86 -3.08 -57.83
C SER A 2 23.77 -3.19 -56.31
N ALA A 3 23.41 -2.04 -55.73
CA ALA A 3 23.38 -1.69 -54.32
C ALA A 3 22.86 -2.79 -53.37
N VAL A 4 23.76 -3.21 -52.48
CA VAL A 4 23.41 -3.76 -51.16
C VAL A 4 22.63 -2.67 -50.43
N ARG A 5 21.31 -2.81 -50.33
CA ARG A 5 20.49 -2.04 -49.39
C ARG A 5 20.86 -2.45 -47.97
N GLN A 6 21.93 -1.88 -47.43
CA GLN A 6 22.12 -1.76 -45.99
C GLN A 6 21.10 -0.73 -45.47
N GLY A 7 19.83 -1.13 -45.44
CA GLY A 7 18.90 -0.55 -44.50
C GLY A 7 19.32 -1.04 -43.13
N ALA A 8 20.19 -0.27 -42.47
CA ALA A 8 20.42 -0.40 -41.04
C ALA A 8 19.07 -0.30 -40.34
N SER A 9 18.43 -1.45 -40.11
CA SER A 9 17.43 -1.59 -39.07
C SER A 9 18.20 -1.32 -37.79
N ALA A 10 18.27 -0.05 -37.40
CA ALA A 10 18.66 0.34 -36.05
C ALA A 10 17.92 -0.63 -35.14
N GLU A 11 18.65 -1.53 -34.49
CA GLU A 11 18.10 -2.50 -33.55
C GLU A 11 17.40 -1.68 -32.47
N ARG A 12 16.11 -1.43 -32.69
CA ARG A 12 15.29 -0.63 -31.80
C ARG A 12 15.11 -1.51 -30.59
N VAL A 13 15.94 -1.26 -29.60
CA VAL A 13 15.86 -1.85 -28.27
C VAL A 13 14.38 -1.91 -27.88
N PRO A 14 13.83 -3.12 -27.63
CA PRO A 14 12.41 -3.29 -27.43
C PRO A 14 11.95 -2.47 -26.22
N THR A 15 10.84 -1.75 -26.38
CA THR A 15 10.27 -0.98 -25.26
C THR A 15 9.71 -1.93 -24.20
N GLY A 16 9.71 -1.53 -22.93
CA GLY A 16 9.18 -2.38 -21.84
C GLY A 16 7.68 -2.66 -21.94
N ARG A 17 6.94 -1.88 -22.73
CA ARG A 17 5.56 -2.21 -23.13
C ARG A 17 5.51 -3.45 -24.03
N ALA A 18 6.43 -3.59 -24.98
CA ALA A 18 6.51 -4.73 -25.88
C ALA A 18 6.88 -6.01 -25.11
N VAL A 19 7.87 -5.95 -24.21
CA VAL A 19 8.29 -7.09 -23.38
C VAL A 19 7.17 -7.60 -22.49
N ARG A 20 6.40 -6.71 -21.85
CA ARG A 20 5.24 -7.12 -21.02
C ARG A 20 4.08 -7.65 -21.85
N ARG A 21 3.82 -7.07 -23.02
CA ARG A 21 2.77 -7.57 -23.90
C ARG A 21 3.12 -8.99 -24.35
N TRP A 22 4.38 -9.21 -24.72
CA TRP A 22 4.90 -10.54 -25.05
C TRP A 22 4.82 -11.51 -23.86
N SER A 23 5.25 -11.11 -22.66
CA SER A 23 5.24 -11.99 -21.48
C SER A 23 3.81 -12.34 -21.05
N ARG A 24 2.88 -11.37 -21.06
CA ARG A 24 1.45 -11.61 -20.78
C ARG A 24 0.82 -12.50 -21.83
N HIS A 25 1.13 -12.28 -23.10
CA HIS A 25 0.58 -13.10 -24.17
C HIS A 25 1.11 -14.55 -24.09
N ARG A 26 2.36 -14.74 -23.67
CA ARG A 26 2.96 -16.07 -23.53
C ARG A 26 2.58 -16.78 -22.22
N ALA A 27 2.33 -16.03 -21.14
CA ALA A 27 1.76 -16.55 -19.90
C ALA A 27 0.28 -16.91 -20.08
N GLY A 28 -0.48 -16.03 -20.74
CA GLY A 28 -1.91 -16.24 -21.06
C GLY A 28 -2.17 -17.38 -22.03
N ARG A 29 -1.20 -17.77 -22.86
CA ARG A 29 -1.29 -18.98 -23.71
C ARG A 29 -1.02 -20.28 -22.96
N ARG A 30 -0.48 -20.22 -21.74
CA ARG A 30 -0.26 -21.38 -20.87
C ARG A 30 -1.27 -21.46 -19.73
N SER A 31 -1.92 -20.36 -19.37
CA SER A 31 -3.11 -20.39 -18.52
C SER A 31 -4.31 -20.68 -19.41
N GLU A 32 -5.05 -21.75 -19.14
CA GLU A 32 -6.26 -22.12 -19.86
C GLU A 32 -7.44 -21.14 -19.61
N GLY A 33 -7.21 -20.06 -18.86
CA GLY A 33 -8.20 -19.06 -18.49
C GLY A 33 -8.70 -18.23 -19.67
N GLY A 34 -9.97 -18.40 -20.03
CA GLY A 34 -10.63 -17.66 -21.09
C GLY A 34 -11.07 -16.25 -20.67
N LEU A 35 -11.67 -15.50 -21.61
CA LEU A 35 -12.29 -14.20 -21.31
C LEU A 35 -13.42 -14.32 -20.26
N GLY A 36 -14.08 -15.49 -20.22
CA GLY A 36 -15.12 -15.83 -19.25
C GLY A 36 -14.56 -15.96 -17.82
N ASP A 37 -13.40 -16.58 -17.63
CA ASP A 37 -12.77 -16.68 -16.31
C ASP A 37 -12.32 -15.31 -15.81
N LEU A 38 -11.81 -14.47 -16.70
CA LEU A 38 -11.48 -13.08 -16.34
C LEU A 38 -12.72 -12.31 -15.90
N LEU A 39 -13.85 -12.47 -16.62
CA LEU A 39 -15.10 -11.81 -16.26
C LEU A 39 -15.66 -12.36 -14.94
N SER A 40 -15.56 -13.67 -14.72
CA SER A 40 -15.95 -14.34 -13.48
C SER A 40 -15.11 -13.89 -12.29
N ASP A 41 -13.80 -13.79 -12.45
CA ASP A 41 -12.87 -13.28 -11.43
C ASP A 41 -13.17 -11.83 -11.09
N VAL A 42 -13.38 -10.98 -12.11
CA VAL A 42 -13.73 -9.57 -11.91
C VAL A 42 -15.09 -9.43 -11.23
N TYR A 43 -16.09 -10.19 -11.67
CA TYR A 43 -17.41 -10.19 -11.06
C TYR A 43 -17.35 -10.64 -9.59
N THR A 44 -16.66 -11.74 -9.31
CA THR A 44 -16.50 -12.28 -7.95
C THR A 44 -15.73 -11.30 -7.07
N ALA A 45 -14.68 -10.66 -7.60
CA ALA A 45 -13.93 -9.63 -6.88
C ALA A 45 -14.79 -8.38 -6.58
N VAL A 46 -15.56 -7.89 -7.57
CA VAL A 46 -16.44 -6.74 -7.38
C VAL A 46 -17.56 -7.06 -6.39
N LEU A 47 -18.18 -8.24 -6.52
CA LEU A 47 -19.26 -8.67 -5.65
C LEU A 47 -18.78 -8.86 -4.21
N SER A 48 -17.66 -9.55 -4.00
CA SER A 48 -17.07 -9.77 -2.67
C SER A 48 -16.68 -8.46 -2.00
N VAL A 49 -16.06 -7.54 -2.75
CA VAL A 49 -15.78 -6.18 -2.28
C VAL A 49 -17.08 -5.49 -1.89
N THR A 50 -18.08 -5.47 -2.76
CA THR A 50 -19.34 -4.76 -2.54
C THR A 50 -20.07 -5.30 -1.30
N MET A 51 -20.13 -6.62 -1.13
CA MET A 51 -20.70 -7.26 0.06
C MET A 51 -19.91 -6.89 1.31
N ALA A 52 -18.58 -6.95 1.28
CA ALA A 52 -17.75 -6.59 2.43
C ALA A 52 -17.96 -5.11 2.82
N VAL A 53 -18.04 -4.21 1.84
CA VAL A 53 -18.35 -2.79 2.07
C VAL A 53 -19.74 -2.63 2.65
N ALA A 54 -20.75 -3.27 2.07
CA ALA A 54 -22.13 -3.18 2.55
C ALA A 54 -22.27 -3.70 3.99
N ILE A 55 -21.62 -4.81 4.33
CA ILE A 55 -21.59 -5.36 5.68
C ILE A 55 -20.89 -4.38 6.62
N ALA A 56 -19.70 -3.88 6.27
CA ALA A 56 -18.95 -2.95 7.11
C ALA A 56 -19.74 -1.65 7.36
N VAL A 57 -20.36 -1.09 6.33
CA VAL A 57 -21.21 0.11 6.40
C VAL A 57 -22.45 -0.16 7.25
N SER A 58 -23.14 -1.29 7.05
CA SER A 58 -24.32 -1.67 7.82
C SER A 58 -24.01 -1.86 9.30
N VAL A 59 -22.91 -2.56 9.61
CA VAL A 59 -22.43 -2.76 10.98
C VAL A 59 -22.03 -1.42 11.62
N ALA A 60 -21.29 -0.57 10.90
CA ALA A 60 -20.91 0.76 11.38
C ALA A 60 -22.12 1.67 11.62
N ALA A 61 -23.13 1.64 10.74
CA ALA A 61 -24.36 2.41 10.89
C ALA A 61 -25.19 1.93 12.09
N ARG A 62 -25.32 0.61 12.28
CA ARG A 62 -25.99 0.02 13.45
C ARG A 62 -25.26 0.37 14.74
N LEU A 63 -23.94 0.17 14.77
CA LEU A 63 -23.12 0.57 15.91
C LEU A 63 -23.29 2.07 16.19
N GLY A 64 -23.23 2.93 15.18
CA GLY A 64 -23.43 4.38 15.35
C GLY A 64 -24.80 4.72 15.95
N ALA A 65 -25.87 4.04 15.52
CA ALA A 65 -27.22 4.23 16.05
C ALA A 65 -27.35 3.71 17.49
N ASP A 66 -26.93 2.48 17.77
CA ASP A 66 -26.98 1.88 19.11
C ASP A 66 -26.19 2.72 20.12
N LEU A 67 -25.04 3.25 19.70
CA LEU A 67 -24.17 4.10 20.50
C LEU A 67 -24.74 5.52 20.71
N ALA A 68 -25.58 6.02 19.80
CA ALA A 68 -26.29 7.29 19.98
C ALA A 68 -27.44 7.17 21.00
N GLU A 69 -28.04 5.98 21.12
CA GLU A 69 -29.14 5.70 22.05
C GLU A 69 -28.66 5.28 23.45
N THR A 70 -27.39 4.89 23.59
CA THR A 70 -26.84 4.42 24.88
C THR A 70 -26.57 5.59 25.83
N PRO A 71 -27.21 5.65 27.01
CA PRO A 71 -26.92 6.69 28.00
C PRO A 71 -25.49 6.53 28.56
N PRO A 72 -24.77 7.63 28.85
CA PRO A 72 -23.41 7.55 29.40
C PRO A 72 -23.43 6.82 30.75
N VAL A 73 -22.66 5.74 30.86
CA VAL A 73 -22.53 4.98 32.12
C VAL A 73 -21.92 5.89 33.17
N SER A 74 -22.77 6.34 34.10
CA SER A 74 -22.43 7.28 35.15
C SER A 74 -21.82 6.51 36.33
N GLY A 75 -20.57 6.07 36.19
CA GLY A 75 -19.92 5.28 37.23
C GLY A 75 -18.41 5.32 37.14
N GLY A 76 -17.80 6.42 37.61
CA GLY A 76 -16.39 6.56 38.06
C GLY A 76 -15.25 6.06 37.15
N GLY A 77 -15.55 5.53 35.98
CA GLY A 77 -14.63 4.89 35.06
C GLY A 77 -14.27 5.77 33.88
N LEU A 78 -13.21 5.37 33.18
CA LEU A 78 -12.71 6.02 31.99
C LEU A 78 -13.74 5.89 30.84
N VAL A 79 -14.55 6.91 30.59
CA VAL A 79 -15.58 6.89 29.54
C VAL A 79 -15.02 7.50 28.26
N LEU A 80 -14.87 6.69 27.21
CA LEU A 80 -14.46 7.14 25.88
C LEU A 80 -15.68 7.20 24.97
N ALA A 81 -16.00 8.38 24.44
CA ALA A 81 -17.13 8.52 23.53
C ALA A 81 -16.89 7.68 22.24
N PRO A 82 -17.91 7.00 21.70
CA PRO A 82 -17.73 6.08 20.57
C PRO A 82 -17.20 6.73 19.29
N GLN A 83 -17.46 8.03 19.10
CA GLN A 83 -16.93 8.85 18.01
C GLN A 83 -15.41 8.97 18.08
N TRP A 84 -14.84 9.09 19.28
CA TRP A 84 -13.38 9.06 19.47
C TRP A 84 -12.81 7.69 19.13
N LEU A 85 -13.49 6.61 19.49
CA LEU A 85 -13.09 5.25 19.12
C LEU A 85 -13.04 5.08 17.59
N ALA A 86 -14.05 5.56 16.87
CA ALA A 86 -14.06 5.53 15.40
C ALA A 86 -12.86 6.30 14.79
N ILE A 87 -12.55 7.49 15.30
CA ILE A 87 -11.37 8.27 14.86
C ILE A 87 -10.07 7.51 15.14
N LEU A 88 -9.92 6.91 16.32
CA LEU A 88 -8.74 6.14 16.69
C LEU A 88 -8.56 4.90 15.81
N VAL A 89 -9.65 4.21 15.47
CA VAL A 89 -9.64 3.07 14.52
C VAL A 89 -9.23 3.54 13.13
N GLY A 90 -9.77 4.66 12.65
CA GLY A 90 -9.37 5.26 11.37
C GLY A 90 -7.88 5.64 11.35
N LEU A 91 -7.38 6.22 12.43
CA LEU A 91 -5.97 6.57 12.60
C LEU A 91 -5.07 5.32 12.63
N ALA A 92 -5.47 4.28 13.36
CA ALA A 92 -4.77 3.01 13.42
C ALA A 92 -4.73 2.32 12.06
N ALA A 93 -5.83 2.33 11.31
CA ALA A 93 -5.90 1.79 9.96
C ALA A 93 -4.93 2.51 9.01
N LEU A 94 -4.87 3.86 9.08
CA LEU A 94 -3.93 4.65 8.28
C LEU A 94 -2.46 4.40 8.67
N ALA A 95 -2.15 4.35 9.96
CA ALA A 95 -0.81 4.06 10.45
C ALA A 95 -0.37 2.63 10.09
N GLY A 96 -1.28 1.66 10.22
CA GLY A 96 -1.09 0.28 9.78
C GLY A 96 -0.84 0.17 8.28
N LEU A 97 -1.62 0.88 7.46
CA LEU A 97 -1.42 0.96 6.01
C LEU A 97 -0.05 1.54 5.65
N ALA A 98 0.37 2.62 6.33
CA ALA A 98 1.69 3.21 6.15
C ALA A 98 2.82 2.24 6.54
N GLY A 99 2.67 1.51 7.66
CA GLY A 99 3.60 0.49 8.11
C GLY A 99 3.70 -0.69 7.14
N LEU A 100 2.56 -1.15 6.61
CA LEU A 100 2.52 -2.20 5.58
C LEU A 100 3.17 -1.72 4.28
N ALA A 101 2.85 -0.52 3.81
CA ALA A 101 3.47 0.07 2.62
C ALA A 101 4.99 0.20 2.81
N ALA A 102 5.46 0.55 4.01
CA ALA A 102 6.88 0.63 4.34
C ALA A 102 7.58 -0.73 4.29
N ARG A 103 6.92 -1.81 4.73
CA ARG A 103 7.50 -3.16 4.80
C ARG A 103 7.43 -3.92 3.48
N LEU A 104 6.31 -3.81 2.78
CA LEU A 104 6.07 -4.50 1.51
C LEU A 104 6.78 -3.82 0.33
N GLY A 105 7.06 -2.52 0.45
CA GLY A 105 7.63 -1.73 -0.63
C GLY A 105 6.58 -1.48 -1.74
N PRO A 106 6.16 -0.23 -1.99
CA PRO A 106 5.10 0.08 -2.95
C PRO A 106 5.41 -0.30 -4.41
N VAL A 107 6.61 -0.80 -4.69
CA VAL A 107 7.02 -1.30 -6.01
C VAL A 107 7.56 -2.73 -5.90
N ALA A 108 6.82 -3.64 -5.26
CA ALA A 108 7.17 -5.06 -5.27
C ALA A 108 6.96 -5.64 -6.70
N VAL A 109 8.05 -5.81 -7.46
CA VAL A 109 8.05 -6.66 -8.65
C VAL A 109 8.34 -8.09 -8.17
N PRO A 110 7.53 -9.11 -8.52
CA PRO A 110 7.79 -10.48 -8.11
C PRO A 110 9.22 -10.90 -8.45
N GLU A 111 9.91 -11.56 -7.51
CA GLU A 111 11.35 -11.84 -7.61
C GLU A 111 11.72 -12.56 -8.91
N HIS A 112 10.89 -13.52 -9.33
CA HIS A 112 11.05 -14.26 -10.58
C HIS A 112 11.01 -13.38 -11.84
N GLN A 113 10.21 -12.30 -11.85
CA GLN A 113 10.18 -11.32 -12.94
C GLN A 113 11.35 -10.33 -12.85
N ALA A 114 11.71 -9.92 -11.63
CA ALA A 114 12.81 -8.98 -11.42
C ALA A 114 14.17 -9.55 -11.81
N GLN A 115 14.41 -10.85 -11.64
CA GLN A 115 15.67 -11.49 -12.03
C GLN A 115 15.93 -11.41 -13.53
N TRP A 116 14.91 -11.63 -14.37
CA TRP A 116 15.08 -11.65 -15.83
C TRP A 116 14.87 -10.28 -16.47
N TRP A 117 13.95 -9.45 -15.95
CA TRP A 117 13.71 -8.09 -16.49
C TRP A 117 14.83 -7.10 -16.18
N LEU A 118 15.57 -7.26 -15.08
CA LEU A 118 16.69 -6.37 -14.74
C LEU A 118 17.97 -6.66 -15.55
N ALA A 119 18.06 -7.87 -16.13
CA ALA A 119 19.16 -8.24 -17.02
C ALA A 119 18.92 -7.78 -18.48
N MET A 120 17.68 -7.45 -18.84
CA MET A 120 17.35 -7.02 -20.20
C MET A 120 17.76 -5.56 -20.44
N PRO A 121 18.39 -5.24 -21.58
CA PRO A 121 18.70 -3.87 -21.98
C PRO A 121 17.40 -3.19 -22.45
N VAL A 122 16.50 -2.82 -21.54
CA VAL A 122 15.20 -2.22 -21.86
C VAL A 122 14.93 -1.01 -20.98
N ASP A 123 14.20 -0.04 -21.51
CA ASP A 123 13.85 1.20 -20.83
C ASP A 123 13.04 0.94 -19.53
N ARG A 124 13.74 1.03 -18.39
CA ARG A 124 13.27 0.65 -17.04
C ARG A 124 12.04 1.44 -16.59
N ARG A 125 11.90 2.69 -17.04
CA ARG A 125 10.76 3.55 -16.70
C ARG A 125 9.46 2.96 -17.22
N SER A 126 9.50 2.44 -18.44
CA SER A 126 8.33 1.82 -19.04
C SER A 126 7.94 0.55 -18.31
N LEU A 127 8.88 -0.25 -17.78
CA LEU A 127 8.65 -1.53 -17.08
C LEU A 127 8.03 -1.38 -15.67
N LEU A 128 8.40 -0.33 -14.92
CA LEU A 128 8.04 -0.18 -13.51
C LEU A 128 6.74 0.62 -13.27
N ARG A 129 6.30 1.43 -14.24
CA ARG A 129 5.14 2.31 -14.11
C ARG A 129 3.84 1.61 -13.63
N PRO A 130 3.46 0.42 -14.14
CA PRO A 130 2.22 -0.22 -13.72
C PRO A 130 2.26 -0.78 -12.30
N ALA A 131 3.43 -1.24 -11.84
CA ALA A 131 3.60 -1.75 -10.48
C ALA A 131 3.49 -0.61 -9.45
N ALA A 132 4.05 0.56 -9.77
CA ALA A 132 3.98 1.75 -8.93
C ALA A 132 2.57 2.36 -8.82
N VAL A 133 1.67 2.10 -9.77
CA VAL A 133 0.28 2.60 -9.77
C VAL A 133 -0.69 1.61 -9.11
N ARG A 134 -0.38 0.31 -9.13
CA ARG A 134 -1.30 -0.73 -8.64
C ARG A 134 -1.59 -0.61 -7.14
N TRP A 135 -0.56 -0.41 -6.31
CA TRP A 135 -0.71 -0.37 -4.86
C TRP A 135 -1.44 0.87 -4.34
N PRO A 136 -1.14 2.10 -4.82
CA PRO A 136 -1.96 3.26 -4.49
C PRO A 136 -3.42 3.07 -4.93
N LEU A 137 -3.66 2.53 -6.13
CA LEU A 137 -5.03 2.32 -6.63
C LEU A 137 -5.81 1.33 -5.75
N LEU A 138 -5.16 0.24 -5.33
CA LEU A 138 -5.76 -0.74 -4.42
C LEU A 138 -6.07 -0.14 -3.03
N ALA A 139 -5.35 0.89 -2.60
CA ALA A 139 -5.58 1.55 -1.31
C ALA A 139 -6.80 2.50 -1.31
N VAL A 140 -7.26 2.95 -2.48
CA VAL A 140 -8.42 3.88 -2.61
C VAL A 140 -9.66 3.29 -1.96
N LEU A 141 -10.00 2.05 -2.32
CA LEU A 141 -11.21 1.38 -1.87
C LEU A 141 -11.26 1.19 -0.34
N PRO A 142 -10.29 0.51 0.31
CA PRO A 142 -10.32 0.35 1.77
C PRO A 142 -10.25 1.70 2.50
N GLY A 143 -9.52 2.69 1.95
CA GLY A 143 -9.50 4.05 2.49
C GLY A 143 -10.87 4.71 2.50
N ALA A 144 -11.60 4.63 1.38
CA ALA A 144 -12.96 5.16 1.27
C ALA A 144 -13.93 4.47 2.24
N VAL A 145 -13.84 3.14 2.35
CA VAL A 145 -14.69 2.35 3.26
C VAL A 145 -14.48 2.75 4.71
N VAL A 146 -13.21 2.86 5.15
CA VAL A 146 -12.88 3.29 6.52
C VAL A 146 -13.39 4.71 6.77
N ALA A 147 -13.19 5.64 5.83
CA ALA A 147 -13.67 7.02 6.01
C ALA A 147 -15.20 7.11 6.08
N VAL A 148 -15.92 6.34 5.27
CA VAL A 148 -17.39 6.27 5.35
C VAL A 148 -17.84 5.68 6.69
N ALA A 149 -17.23 4.58 7.13
CA ALA A 149 -17.56 3.96 8.41
C ALA A 149 -17.35 4.93 9.59
N VAL A 150 -16.21 5.63 9.62
CA VAL A 150 -15.94 6.66 10.62
C VAL A 150 -16.99 7.77 10.56
N THR A 151 -17.31 8.26 9.36
CA THR A 151 -18.29 9.34 9.17
C THR A 151 -19.69 8.95 9.66
N LEU A 152 -20.12 7.71 9.41
CA LEU A 152 -21.41 7.20 9.88
C LEU A 152 -21.49 7.04 11.40
N VAL A 153 -20.36 6.73 12.07
CA VAL A 153 -20.33 6.74 13.55
C VAL A 153 -20.38 8.17 14.10
N LEU A 154 -19.75 9.13 13.42
CA LEU A 154 -19.76 10.54 13.84
C LEU A 154 -21.10 11.24 13.54
N ALA A 155 -21.76 10.87 12.45
CA ALA A 155 -23.03 11.41 12.00
C ALA A 155 -23.88 10.29 11.34
N PRO A 156 -24.70 9.56 12.13
CA PRO A 156 -25.52 8.46 11.61
C PRO A 156 -26.52 8.90 10.53
N ALA A 157 -26.99 10.16 10.62
CA ALA A 157 -27.89 10.79 9.66
C ALA A 157 -27.17 11.69 8.63
N ALA A 158 -25.92 11.35 8.28
CA ALA A 158 -25.15 12.11 7.30
C ALA A 158 -25.87 12.14 5.93
N ASP A 159 -25.90 13.33 5.32
CA ASP A 159 -26.42 13.54 3.98
C ASP A 159 -25.48 12.92 2.92
N ALA A 160 -26.02 12.73 1.71
CA ALA A 160 -25.25 12.20 0.58
C ALA A 160 -24.01 13.06 0.25
N GLY A 161 -24.07 14.38 0.47
CA GLY A 161 -22.93 15.28 0.28
C GLY A 161 -21.78 15.00 1.26
N THR A 162 -22.11 14.79 2.53
CA THR A 162 -21.11 14.41 3.54
C THR A 162 -20.51 13.02 3.26
N LEU A 163 -21.32 12.05 2.85
CA LEU A 163 -20.83 10.71 2.52
C LEU A 163 -19.92 10.72 1.28
N THR A 164 -20.27 11.47 0.23
CA THR A 164 -19.42 11.62 -0.95
C THR A 164 -18.10 12.32 -0.64
N ALA A 165 -18.12 13.33 0.23
CA ALA A 165 -16.89 13.96 0.73
C ALA A 165 -16.03 12.99 1.55
N ALA A 166 -16.64 12.14 2.38
CA ALA A 166 -15.93 11.11 3.13
C ALA A 166 -15.27 10.07 2.21
N VAL A 167 -15.97 9.60 1.19
CA VAL A 167 -15.44 8.70 0.16
C VAL A 167 -14.23 9.34 -0.53
N ALA A 168 -14.36 10.60 -0.97
CA ALA A 168 -13.27 11.32 -1.64
C ALA A 168 -12.06 11.52 -0.72
N LEU A 169 -12.30 11.87 0.55
CA LEU A 169 -11.25 12.07 1.54
C LEU A 169 -10.51 10.75 1.82
N GLY A 170 -11.21 9.69 2.22
CA GLY A 170 -10.61 8.39 2.50
C GLY A 170 -9.91 7.79 1.28
N GLY A 171 -10.58 7.90 0.12
CA GLY A 171 -10.06 7.45 -1.17
C GLY A 171 -8.84 8.22 -1.66
N ALA A 172 -8.56 9.43 -1.14
CA ALA A 172 -7.37 10.20 -1.45
C ALA A 172 -6.28 10.09 -0.38
N VAL A 173 -6.64 10.05 0.90
CA VAL A 173 -5.68 9.93 2.00
C VAL A 173 -4.95 8.58 1.94
N ALA A 174 -5.65 7.48 1.75
CA ALA A 174 -5.02 6.15 1.68
C ALA A 174 -3.99 5.98 0.54
N PRO A 175 -4.26 6.36 -0.74
CA PRO A 175 -3.23 6.31 -1.76
C PRO A 175 -2.11 7.34 -1.51
N SER A 176 -2.42 8.50 -0.91
CA SER A 176 -1.41 9.51 -0.61
C SER A 176 -0.35 8.99 0.38
N THR A 177 -0.75 8.20 1.39
CA THR A 177 0.20 7.60 2.35
C THR A 177 1.10 6.56 1.67
N VAL A 178 0.52 5.72 0.80
CA VAL A 178 1.29 4.75 0.01
C VAL A 178 2.28 5.45 -0.93
N LEU A 179 1.84 6.50 -1.63
CA LEU A 179 2.70 7.30 -2.52
C LEU A 179 3.79 8.05 -1.75
N ALA A 180 3.46 8.65 -0.60
CA ALA A 180 4.44 9.29 0.27
C ALA A 180 5.51 8.30 0.71
N MET A 181 5.11 7.09 1.10
CA MET A 181 6.05 6.03 1.47
C MET A 181 6.94 5.62 0.29
N ALA A 182 6.40 5.55 -0.93
CA ALA A 182 7.15 5.27 -2.16
C ALA A 182 8.25 6.32 -2.42
N LEU A 183 7.95 7.60 -2.17
CA LEU A 183 8.92 8.67 -2.36
C LEU A 183 10.11 8.59 -1.39
N THR A 184 9.90 8.01 -0.21
CA THR A 184 10.99 7.81 0.77
C THR A 184 11.98 6.73 0.38
N GLU A 185 11.64 5.84 -0.56
CA GLU A 185 12.50 4.72 -1.01
C GLU A 185 13.83 5.19 -1.62
N SER A 186 13.89 6.45 -2.05
CA SER A 186 15.13 7.07 -2.56
C SER A 186 16.28 7.12 -1.55
N SER A 187 16.00 6.99 -0.24
CA SER A 187 17.01 6.98 0.82
C SER A 187 16.66 6.00 1.93
N ARG A 188 17.56 5.06 2.22
CA ARG A 188 17.40 4.10 3.34
C ARG A 188 17.14 4.80 4.67
N ALA A 189 17.82 5.91 4.94
CA ALA A 189 17.64 6.67 6.17
C ALA A 189 16.25 7.32 6.26
N ARG A 190 15.76 7.93 5.16
CA ARG A 190 14.41 8.52 5.11
C ARG A 190 13.34 7.45 5.25
N HIS A 191 13.51 6.32 4.57
CA HIS A 191 12.57 5.21 4.63
C HIS A 191 12.51 4.57 6.02
N ARG A 192 13.66 4.40 6.70
CA ARG A 192 13.69 3.94 8.10
C ARG A 192 12.97 4.92 9.03
N ARG A 193 13.20 6.23 8.87
CA ARG A 193 12.51 7.26 9.66
C ARG A 193 11.01 7.27 9.42
N ALA A 194 10.57 7.16 8.17
CA ALA A 194 9.15 7.12 7.83
C ALA A 194 8.46 5.85 8.38
N ARG A 195 9.16 4.71 8.37
CA ARG A 195 8.67 3.49 9.02
C ARG A 195 8.56 3.63 10.53
N LEU A 196 9.60 4.18 11.19
CA LEU A 196 9.56 4.45 12.62
C LEU A 196 8.43 5.44 12.96
N ALA A 197 8.21 6.46 12.14
CA ALA A 197 7.11 7.39 12.32
C ALA A 197 5.74 6.68 12.22
N ALA A 198 5.56 5.77 11.26
CA ALA A 198 4.34 4.97 11.16
C ALA A 198 4.14 4.05 12.39
N ASP A 199 5.19 3.37 12.84
CA ASP A 199 5.15 2.52 14.03
C ASP A 199 4.86 3.35 15.31
N ILE A 200 5.46 4.53 15.44
CA ILE A 200 5.21 5.47 16.56
C ILE A 200 3.77 6.01 16.49
N CYS A 201 3.29 6.42 15.32
CA CYS A 201 1.91 6.86 15.15
C CYS A 201 0.92 5.78 15.57
N LEU A 202 1.18 4.52 15.21
CA LEU A 202 0.35 3.39 15.64
C LEU A 202 0.42 3.16 17.15
N ALA A 203 1.61 3.25 17.75
CA ALA A 203 1.80 3.11 19.21
C ALA A 203 1.19 4.28 20.01
N LEU A 204 1.05 5.47 19.41
CA LEU A 204 0.42 6.63 20.04
C LEU A 204 -1.11 6.50 20.09
N VAL A 205 -1.75 5.67 19.26
CA VAL A 205 -3.21 5.48 19.24
C VAL A 205 -3.78 5.15 20.63
N PRO A 206 -3.31 4.13 21.38
CA PRO A 206 -3.82 3.83 22.71
C PRO A 206 -3.53 4.94 23.73
N ILE A 207 -2.41 5.66 23.59
CA ILE A 207 -2.06 6.77 24.48
C ILE A 207 -3.03 7.94 24.28
N ILE A 208 -3.33 8.29 23.03
CA ILE A 208 -4.32 9.30 22.69
C ILE A 208 -5.69 8.87 23.19
N GLY A 209 -6.08 7.60 22.98
CA GLY A 209 -7.34 7.07 23.49
C GLY A 209 -7.47 7.18 25.01
N GLY A 210 -6.42 6.82 25.76
CA GLY A 210 -6.37 7.00 27.21
C GLY A 210 -6.46 8.46 27.63
N ALA A 211 -5.73 9.36 26.96
CA ALA A 211 -5.75 10.80 27.26
C ALA A 211 -7.13 11.43 26.99
N VAL A 212 -7.78 11.07 25.88
CA VAL A 212 -9.13 11.53 25.55
C VAL A 212 -10.14 11.06 26.59
N ALA A 213 -10.03 9.80 27.01
CA ALA A 213 -10.93 9.21 27.99
C ALA A 213 -10.71 9.76 29.41
N LEU A 214 -9.47 10.14 29.76
CA LEU A 214 -9.14 10.86 31.00
C LEU A 214 -9.63 12.31 30.98
N GLY A 215 -9.50 12.98 29.83
CA GLY A 215 -9.85 14.39 29.66
C GLY A 215 -11.33 14.64 29.40
N SER A 216 -12.17 13.59 29.40
CA SER A 216 -13.63 13.66 29.19
C SER A 216 -14.03 14.61 28.04
N LEU A 217 -13.28 14.56 26.94
CA LEU A 217 -13.45 15.47 25.82
C LEU A 217 -14.84 15.30 25.17
N PRO A 218 -15.47 16.40 24.73
CA PRO A 218 -16.76 16.33 24.05
C PRO A 218 -16.67 15.46 22.80
N ALA A 219 -17.79 14.80 22.46
CA ALA A 219 -17.87 13.94 21.29
C ALA A 219 -17.59 14.75 20.02
N PRO A 220 -16.62 14.33 19.18
CA PRO A 220 -16.30 15.04 17.94
C PRO A 220 -17.45 14.88 16.95
N THR A 221 -17.78 15.98 16.27
CA THR A 221 -18.78 16.03 15.21
C THR A 221 -18.13 16.14 13.84
N VAL A 222 -18.86 15.76 12.79
CA VAL A 222 -18.38 15.94 11.41
C VAL A 222 -18.26 17.44 11.11
N PRO A 223 -17.12 17.92 10.59
CA PRO A 223 -16.98 19.32 10.24
C PRO A 223 -17.96 19.70 9.13
N ALA A 224 -18.68 20.81 9.31
CA ALA A 224 -19.70 21.30 8.37
C ALA A 224 -19.20 21.50 6.92
N ARG A 225 -17.89 21.59 6.71
CA ARG A 225 -17.25 21.75 5.39
C ARG A 225 -16.27 20.62 5.07
N LEU A 226 -16.68 19.36 5.27
CA LEU A 226 -15.88 18.17 4.95
C LEU A 226 -15.40 18.12 3.49
N VAL A 227 -16.10 18.81 2.58
CA VAL A 227 -15.71 18.94 1.17
C VAL A 227 -14.33 19.61 1.02
N VAL A 228 -13.99 20.59 1.87
CA VAL A 228 -12.71 21.33 1.77
C VAL A 228 -11.49 20.41 2.00
N PRO A 229 -11.40 19.66 3.12
CA PRO A 229 -10.30 18.71 3.31
C PRO A 229 -10.35 17.55 2.30
N ALA A 230 -11.53 17.15 1.82
CA ALA A 230 -11.64 16.13 0.78
C ALA A 230 -10.98 16.58 -0.54
N VAL A 231 -11.31 17.79 -1.00
CA VAL A 231 -10.68 18.39 -2.20
C VAL A 231 -9.18 18.56 -2.00
N GLY A 232 -8.76 19.07 -0.83
CA GLY A 232 -7.34 19.19 -0.48
C GLY A 232 -6.60 17.85 -0.55
N ALA A 233 -7.20 16.78 0.00
CA ALA A 233 -6.63 15.43 -0.04
C ALA A 233 -6.50 14.90 -1.48
N VAL A 234 -7.51 15.13 -2.34
CA VAL A 234 -7.47 14.74 -3.76
C VAL A 234 -6.34 15.47 -4.50
N VAL A 235 -6.20 16.78 -4.27
CA VAL A 235 -5.10 17.57 -4.86
C VAL A 235 -3.73 17.07 -4.40
N VAL A 236 -3.58 16.77 -3.11
CA VAL A 236 -2.35 16.19 -2.55
C VAL A 236 -2.05 14.83 -3.18
N ALA A 237 -3.05 13.95 -3.29
CA ALA A 237 -2.90 12.64 -3.91
C ALA A 237 -2.47 12.75 -5.38
N ALA A 238 -3.08 13.66 -6.15
CA ALA A 238 -2.70 13.94 -7.53
C ALA A 238 -1.27 14.49 -7.64
N GLY A 239 -0.90 15.43 -6.78
CA GLY A 239 0.46 16.00 -6.73
C GLY A 239 1.52 14.95 -6.40
N LEU A 240 1.25 14.07 -5.43
CA LEU A 240 2.11 12.96 -5.07
C LEU A 240 2.23 11.93 -6.19
N ALA A 241 1.14 11.63 -6.91
CA ALA A 241 1.16 10.73 -8.06
C ALA A 241 2.04 11.29 -9.20
N VAL A 242 1.93 12.59 -9.50
CA VAL A 242 2.78 13.27 -10.47
C VAL A 242 4.25 13.26 -10.03
N LEU A 243 4.52 13.54 -8.75
CA LEU A 243 5.89 13.53 -8.22
C LEU A 243 6.49 12.12 -8.25
N ALA A 244 5.71 11.09 -7.91
CA ALA A 244 6.12 9.70 -8.02
C ALA A 244 6.44 9.33 -9.47
N ASP A 245 5.60 9.70 -10.45
CA ASP A 245 5.84 9.44 -11.87
C ASP A 245 7.10 10.14 -12.41
N ARG A 246 7.41 11.34 -11.91
CA ARG A 246 8.66 12.06 -12.25
C ARG A 246 9.89 11.41 -11.61
N ARG A 247 9.77 10.90 -10.38
CA ARG A 247 10.89 10.24 -9.67
C ARG A 247 11.10 8.78 -10.08
N LEU A 248 10.13 8.14 -10.72
CA LEU A 248 10.24 6.81 -11.31
C LEU A 248 11.41 6.69 -12.30
N ALA A 249 11.77 7.78 -12.99
CA ALA A 249 12.95 7.84 -13.86
C ALA A 249 14.29 7.76 -13.10
N ARG A 250 14.31 7.96 -11.78
CA ARG A 250 15.52 8.05 -10.95
C ARG A 250 15.68 6.90 -9.94
N LEU A 251 14.72 5.96 -9.87
CA LEU A 251 14.78 4.82 -8.93
C LEU A 251 15.85 3.81 -9.37
N ARG A 252 16.87 3.60 -8.52
CA ARG A 252 17.98 2.65 -8.75
C ARG A 252 17.54 1.21 -8.42
N GLY A 253 17.75 0.29 -9.38
CA GLY A 253 17.26 -1.09 -9.40
C GLY A 253 17.67 -2.12 -8.31
N PRO A 254 18.71 -1.93 -7.46
CA PRO A 254 19.07 -2.97 -6.48
C PRO A 254 18.08 -3.17 -5.32
N LEU A 255 17.30 -2.16 -4.95
CA LEU A 255 16.30 -2.24 -3.86
C LEU A 255 15.01 -2.97 -4.26
N MET A 256 14.80 -3.18 -5.56
CA MET A 256 13.57 -3.76 -6.11
C MET A 256 13.49 -5.28 -5.95
N LYS A 257 14.64 -5.98 -5.95
CA LYS A 257 14.70 -7.45 -5.85
C LYS A 257 14.40 -7.94 -4.43
N GLU A 258 14.92 -7.27 -3.41
CA GLU A 258 14.83 -7.67 -2.00
C GLU A 258 13.39 -7.53 -1.44
N ARG A 259 12.59 -6.59 -1.97
CA ARG A 259 11.22 -6.31 -1.49
C ARG A 259 10.13 -7.07 -2.24
N GLY A 260 10.41 -7.47 -3.48
CA GLY A 260 9.52 -8.30 -4.30
C GLY A 260 9.28 -9.71 -3.74
N ALA A 261 10.28 -10.29 -3.08
CA ALA A 261 10.19 -11.58 -2.42
C ALA A 261 9.23 -11.54 -1.23
N VAL A 262 9.38 -10.51 -0.38
CA VAL A 262 8.56 -10.27 0.81
C VAL A 262 7.08 -10.09 0.45
N GLY A 263 6.77 -9.33 -0.61
CA GLY A 263 5.40 -9.12 -1.07
C GLY A 263 4.72 -10.42 -1.54
N GLY A 264 5.47 -11.31 -2.21
CA GLY A 264 4.95 -12.62 -2.64
C GLY A 264 4.70 -13.57 -1.48
N GLU A 265 5.62 -13.61 -0.51
CA GLU A 265 5.51 -14.47 0.68
C GLU A 265 4.39 -14.01 1.62
N ALA A 266 4.22 -12.70 1.81
CA ALA A 266 3.11 -12.15 2.57
C ALA A 266 1.75 -12.42 1.90
N LEU A 267 1.66 -12.31 0.56
CA LEU A 267 0.43 -12.62 -0.17
C LEU A 267 0.09 -14.11 -0.06
N GLY A 268 1.08 -15.00 -0.18
CA GLY A 268 0.91 -16.44 0.02
C GLY A 268 0.39 -16.77 1.42
N ALA A 269 0.95 -16.13 2.45
CA ALA A 269 0.50 -16.30 3.84
C ALA A 269 -0.92 -15.78 4.10
N VAL A 270 -1.32 -14.67 3.45
CA VAL A 270 -2.71 -14.16 3.53
C VAL A 270 -3.67 -15.12 2.83
N LEU A 271 -3.33 -15.59 1.63
CA LEU A 271 -4.16 -16.55 0.88
C LEU A 271 -4.29 -17.89 1.60
N SER A 272 -3.29 -18.30 2.38
CA SER A 272 -3.33 -19.50 3.22
C SER A 272 -3.90 -19.25 4.62
N LEU A 273 -4.30 -18.02 4.95
CA LEU A 273 -4.72 -17.60 6.30
C LEU A 273 -3.70 -17.96 7.42
N ASP A 274 -2.42 -18.10 7.07
CA ASP A 274 -1.35 -18.37 8.03
C ASP A 274 -0.85 -17.05 8.65
N THR A 275 -1.54 -16.60 9.69
CA THR A 275 -1.20 -15.40 10.46
C THR A 275 0.22 -15.44 11.02
N ARG A 276 0.77 -16.64 11.26
CA ARG A 276 2.11 -16.85 11.81
C ARG A 276 3.18 -16.72 10.74
N ALA A 277 2.93 -17.20 9.52
CA ALA A 277 3.77 -16.93 8.35
C ALA A 277 3.71 -15.46 7.96
N LEU A 278 2.54 -14.83 8.02
CA LEU A 278 2.37 -13.40 7.77
C LEU A 278 3.17 -12.56 8.78
N GLY A 279 3.08 -12.89 10.07
CA GLY A 279 3.86 -12.26 11.13
C GLY A 279 5.37 -12.40 10.93
N ARG A 280 5.84 -13.59 10.53
CA ARG A 280 7.26 -13.83 10.20
C ARG A 280 7.71 -13.07 8.96
N ALA A 281 6.93 -13.02 7.89
CA ALA A 281 7.26 -12.28 6.67
C ALA A 281 7.34 -10.76 6.94
N LEU A 282 6.41 -10.24 7.76
CA LEU A 282 6.39 -8.83 8.17
C LEU A 282 7.50 -8.49 9.19
N ALA A 283 7.98 -9.46 9.96
CA ALA A 283 9.11 -9.31 10.88
C ALA A 283 10.47 -9.47 10.18
N ALA A 284 10.61 -10.39 9.23
CA ALA A 284 11.85 -10.60 8.48
C ALA A 284 12.20 -9.40 7.58
N SER A 285 11.19 -8.70 7.05
CA SER A 285 11.36 -7.42 6.36
C SER A 285 11.78 -6.26 7.27
N ALA A 286 11.74 -6.45 8.59
CA ALA A 286 12.16 -5.45 9.56
C ALA A 286 13.66 -5.43 9.83
N GLU A 287 14.32 -6.59 9.70
CA GLU A 287 15.74 -6.72 9.97
C GLU A 287 16.55 -6.17 8.79
N PRO A 288 17.60 -5.38 9.04
CA PRO A 288 18.58 -5.10 8.00
C PRO A 288 19.04 -6.45 7.45
N ALA A 289 19.09 -6.58 6.12
CA ALA A 289 19.95 -7.56 5.50
C ALA A 289 21.39 -7.20 5.90
N ALA A 290 21.76 -7.59 7.12
CA ALA A 290 23.13 -7.82 7.47
C ALA A 290 23.54 -8.88 6.47
N ARG A 291 24.15 -8.44 5.37
CA ARG A 291 25.08 -9.28 4.65
C ARG A 291 25.95 -9.84 5.76
N ARG A 292 25.70 -11.09 6.13
CA ARG A 292 26.68 -11.92 6.78
C ARG A 292 27.81 -11.95 5.76
N ARG A 293 28.67 -10.93 5.79
CA ARG A 293 30.03 -11.02 5.29
C ARG A 293 30.48 -12.29 5.96
N SER A 294 30.61 -13.33 5.16
CA SER A 294 31.12 -14.61 5.59
C SER A 294 32.51 -14.34 6.14
N ALA A 295 32.59 -14.05 7.44
CA ALA A 295 33.84 -13.93 8.18
C ALA A 295 34.66 -15.22 8.05
N ARG A 296 34.02 -16.30 7.60
CA ARG A 296 34.60 -17.61 7.27
C ARG A 296 35.54 -17.63 6.05
N LEU A 297 35.69 -16.53 5.31
CA LEU A 297 36.62 -16.45 4.16
C LEU A 297 37.63 -15.28 4.25
N ALA A 298 37.66 -14.55 5.37
CA ALA A 298 38.65 -13.48 5.56
C ALA A 298 40.10 -14.02 5.55
N TRP A 299 40.30 -15.28 5.95
CA TRP A 299 41.60 -15.96 5.87
C TRP A 299 42.03 -16.25 4.42
N LEU A 300 41.09 -16.53 3.51
CA LEU A 300 41.40 -16.77 2.10
C LEU A 300 41.86 -15.51 1.36
N ALA A 301 41.58 -14.31 1.90
CA ALA A 301 42.14 -13.05 1.43
C ALA A 301 43.61 -12.84 1.84
N ARG A 302 44.13 -13.64 2.79
CA ARG A 302 45.54 -13.62 3.22
C ARG A 302 46.36 -14.77 2.63
N ALA A 303 45.76 -15.64 1.82
CA ALA A 303 46.49 -16.72 1.17
C ALA A 303 47.37 -16.12 0.06
N PRO A 304 48.71 -16.24 0.13
CA PRO A 304 49.58 -15.78 -0.94
C PRO A 304 49.28 -16.59 -2.20
N ARG A 305 48.90 -15.90 -3.28
CA ARG A 305 48.78 -16.47 -4.62
C ARG A 305 50.16 -16.92 -5.10
N ARG A 306 50.57 -18.13 -4.76
CA ARG A 306 51.69 -18.80 -5.43
C ARG A 306 51.16 -19.37 -6.75
N TRP A 307 51.47 -18.65 -7.83
CA TRP A 307 51.45 -19.19 -9.17
C TRP A 307 52.75 -19.98 -9.38
N ARG A 308 52.63 -21.28 -9.59
CA ARG A 308 53.48 -22.09 -10.47
C ARG A 308 52.63 -23.23 -11.01
#